data_AF-A0A161N776-F1
#
_entry.id   AF-A0A161N776-F1
#
_cell.length_a   1.000
_cell.length_b   1.000
_cell.length_c   1.000
_cell.angle_alpha   90.00
_cell.angle_beta   90.00
_cell.angle_gamma   90.00
#
_symmetry.space_group_name_H-M   'P 1'
#
loop_
_entity.id
_entity.type
_entity.pdbx_description
1 polymer ?
#
loop_
_entity_poly.entity_id
_entity_poly.type
_entity_poly.pdbx_seq_one_letter_code
_entity_poly.pdbx_strand_id
1 'polypeptide(L)'
;VDPDSMYFKEVMRRWKLMKEQPKIENEENEDDLLDYAARRRRELYDYGNITFYDEDEDEDARENASSNELSLTEEEEEEDILKEPIPPLEALLIHDAIFLFSEALHNLDLLTIKQVDCETHSGWDSGYSIVNFMKMSQISGISGLVKFDHQGFRTDISLDVIELTEKGISKR
;
A
#
# COMPACT_ATOMS: atom_id res chain seq x y z
N VAL A 1 -0.59 4.44 -13.17
CA VAL A 1 -0.77 5.09 -11.85
C VAL A 1 -1.81 6.15 -12.04
N ASP A 2 -2.85 6.15 -11.21
CA ASP A 2 -3.92 7.13 -11.26
C ASP A 2 -3.81 8.04 -10.03
N PRO A 3 -3.21 9.24 -10.17
CA PRO A 3 -3.02 10.17 -9.05
C PRO A 3 -4.34 10.72 -8.48
N ASP A 4 -5.41 10.67 -9.26
CA ASP A 4 -6.70 11.20 -8.86
C ASP A 4 -7.51 10.17 -8.04
N SER A 5 -7.10 8.90 -8.07
CA SER A 5 -7.73 7.83 -7.30
C SER A 5 -7.63 8.06 -5.80
N MET A 6 -8.72 7.74 -5.09
CA MET A 6 -8.79 7.85 -3.62
C MET A 6 -7.68 7.04 -2.94
N TYR A 7 -7.40 5.84 -3.44
CA TYR A 7 -6.35 4.97 -2.92
C TYR A 7 -4.95 5.58 -3.06
N PHE A 8 -4.63 6.18 -4.22
CA PHE A 8 -3.35 6.88 -4.40
C PHE A 8 -3.21 8.03 -3.40
N LYS A 9 -4.25 8.87 -3.28
CA LYS A 9 -4.25 10.02 -2.37
C LYS A 9 -4.04 9.58 -0.92
N GLU A 10 -4.71 8.51 -0.49
CA GLU A 10 -4.58 7.97 0.87
C GLU A 10 -3.16 7.47 1.16
N VAL A 11 -2.56 6.70 0.23
CA VAL A 11 -1.17 6.25 0.40
C VAL A 11 -0.21 7.43 0.43
N MET A 12 -0.38 8.41 -0.46
CA MET A 12 0.48 9.59 -0.51
C MET A 12 0.35 10.47 0.74
N ARG A 13 -0.87 10.63 1.28
CA ARG A 13 -1.13 11.31 2.56
C ARG A 13 -0.31 10.68 3.69
N ARG A 14 -0.41 9.35 3.83
CA ARG A 14 0.33 8.61 4.86
C ARG A 14 1.83 8.67 4.66
N TRP A 15 2.30 8.60 3.41
CA TRP A 15 3.71 8.75 3.11
C TRP A 15 4.22 10.14 3.52
N LYS A 16 3.47 11.20 3.21
CA LYS A 16 3.82 12.55 3.65
C LYS A 16 3.94 12.64 5.18
N LEU A 17 2.96 12.11 5.91
CA LEU A 17 3.01 12.02 7.37
C LEU A 17 4.25 11.28 7.88
N MET A 18 4.64 10.17 7.23
CA MET A 18 5.87 9.44 7.58
C MET A 18 7.16 10.25 7.35
N LYS A 19 7.21 11.09 6.30
CA LYS A 19 8.38 11.95 6.02
C LYS A 19 8.50 13.10 7.02
N GLU A 20 7.39 13.64 7.49
CA GLU A 20 7.33 14.78 8.39
C GLU A 20 7.57 14.41 9.86
N GLN A 21 7.62 13.12 10.18
CA GLN A 21 7.90 12.64 11.54
C GLN A 21 9.29 13.10 12.03
N PRO A 22 9.40 13.50 13.31
CA PRO A 22 10.68 13.83 13.91
C PRO A 22 11.60 12.61 13.85
N LYS A 23 12.79 12.79 13.25
CA LYS A 23 13.85 11.80 13.30
C LYS A 23 14.33 11.68 14.74
N ILE A 24 14.63 10.48 15.21
CA ILE A 24 15.24 10.28 16.52
C ILE A 24 16.60 11.02 16.50
N GLU A 25 16.69 12.13 17.22
CA GLU A 25 17.91 12.94 17.28
C GLU A 25 18.95 12.33 18.23
N ASN A 26 18.52 11.49 19.19
CA ASN A 26 19.38 10.76 20.13
C ASN A 26 18.89 9.33 20.33
N GLU A 27 19.56 8.37 19.69
CA GLU A 27 19.29 6.93 19.86
C GLU A 27 19.73 6.39 21.24
N GLU A 28 20.37 7.20 22.08
CA GLU A 28 20.80 6.80 23.43
C GLU A 28 19.72 7.02 24.51
N ASN A 29 18.62 7.73 24.20
CA ASN A 29 17.54 7.97 25.16
C ASN A 29 16.44 6.90 25.03
N GLU A 30 16.34 6.05 26.04
CA GLU A 30 15.40 4.91 26.09
C GLU A 30 13.92 5.37 26.04
N ASP A 31 13.60 6.52 26.64
CA ASP A 31 12.24 7.07 26.61
C ASP A 31 11.85 7.55 25.19
N ASP A 32 12.77 8.16 24.46
CA ASP A 32 12.55 8.62 23.07
C ASP A 32 12.40 7.41 22.12
N LEU A 33 13.16 6.34 22.37
CA LEU A 33 13.06 5.08 21.60
C LEU A 33 11.73 4.37 21.83
N LEU A 34 11.23 4.36 23.07
CA LEU A 34 9.95 3.74 23.41
C LEU A 34 8.76 4.53 22.85
N ASP A 35 8.78 5.86 22.93
CA ASP A 35 7.76 6.70 22.30
C ASP A 35 7.75 6.51 20.78
N TYR A 36 8.93 6.53 20.14
CA TYR A 36 9.06 6.26 18.72
C TYR A 36 8.53 4.87 18.34
N ALA A 37 8.89 3.83 19.09
CA ALA A 37 8.42 2.47 18.82
C ALA A 37 6.90 2.33 19.02
N ALA A 38 6.31 3.01 20.00
CA ALA A 38 4.87 3.00 20.24
C ALA A 38 4.09 3.74 19.13
N ARG A 39 4.59 4.88 18.66
CA ARG A 39 4.02 5.60 17.50
C ARG A 39 4.12 4.79 16.22
N ARG A 40 5.31 4.27 15.92
CA ARG A 40 5.56 3.45 14.72
C ARG A 40 4.71 2.17 14.72
N ARG A 41 4.49 1.56 15.89
CA ARG A 41 3.57 0.43 16.05
C ARG A 41 2.13 0.82 15.73
N ARG A 42 1.64 1.95 16.26
CA ARG A 42 0.29 2.45 15.97
C ARG A 42 0.10 2.77 14.49
N GLU A 43 1.11 3.36 13.85
CA GLU A 43 1.12 3.66 12.42
C GLU A 43 1.12 2.39 11.56
N LEU A 44 1.89 1.36 11.91
CA LEU A 44 1.85 0.07 11.22
C LEU A 44 0.46 -0.59 11.28
N TYR A 45 -0.24 -0.46 12.41
CA TYR A 45 -1.63 -0.91 12.53
C TYR A 45 -2.58 -0.10 11.66
N ASP A 46 -2.43 1.23 11.64
CA ASP A 46 -3.25 2.07 10.78
C ASP A 46 -2.95 1.79 9.29
N TYR A 47 -1.69 1.64 8.89
CA TYR A 47 -1.26 1.31 7.52
C TYR A 47 -1.75 -0.06 7.08
N GLY A 48 -1.79 -1.02 8.01
CA GLY A 48 -2.43 -2.31 7.82
C GLY A 48 -3.96 -2.22 7.75
N ASN A 49 -4.58 -1.13 8.19
CA ASN A 49 -6.03 -0.88 8.12
C ASN A 49 -6.42 0.05 6.96
N ILE A 50 -5.52 0.34 6.00
CA ILE A 50 -5.93 0.91 4.71
C ILE A 50 -7.00 -0.03 4.17
N THR A 51 -8.25 0.43 4.14
CA THR A 51 -9.44 -0.42 4.00
C THR A 51 -9.24 -1.47 2.93
N PHE A 52 -9.12 -2.71 3.36
CA PHE A 52 -9.44 -3.87 2.57
C PHE A 52 -10.86 -3.64 2.10
N TYR A 53 -11.03 -3.25 0.84
CA TYR A 53 -12.35 -3.33 0.23
C TYR A 53 -12.61 -4.82 0.02
N ASP A 54 -13.07 -5.49 1.07
CA ASP A 54 -13.91 -6.67 0.91
C ASP A 54 -15.13 -6.19 0.14
N GLU A 55 -15.23 -6.55 -1.14
CA GLU A 55 -16.45 -6.33 -1.93
C GLU A 55 -17.66 -7.12 -1.37
N ASP A 56 -17.47 -7.88 -0.29
CA ASP A 56 -18.44 -8.83 0.27
C ASP A 56 -18.92 -8.50 1.71
N GLU A 57 -18.71 -7.29 2.24
CA GLU A 57 -19.39 -6.86 3.48
C GLU A 57 -20.67 -6.03 3.19
N ASP A 58 -21.80 -6.74 3.26
CA ASP A 58 -23.18 -6.33 3.52
C ASP A 58 -23.59 -4.85 3.29
N GLU A 59 -24.57 -4.70 2.39
CA GLU A 59 -25.24 -3.46 1.95
C GLU A 59 -26.04 -2.70 3.04
N ASP A 60 -25.87 -3.03 4.34
CA ASP A 60 -26.75 -2.56 5.43
C ASP A 60 -26.05 -1.72 6.53
N ALA A 61 -24.80 -1.29 6.35
CA ALA A 61 -24.11 -0.41 7.32
C ALA A 61 -24.06 1.08 6.91
N ARG A 62 -24.99 1.57 6.09
CA ARG A 62 -25.07 2.98 5.64
C ARG A 62 -26.14 3.82 6.33
N GLU A 63 -26.36 3.64 7.62
CA GLU A 63 -27.08 4.64 8.42
C GLU A 63 -26.40 4.74 9.78
N ASN A 64 -25.49 5.72 9.92
CA ASN A 64 -25.13 6.47 11.14
C ASN A 64 -23.69 7.02 11.08
N ALA A 65 -23.38 7.84 10.07
CA ALA A 65 -22.37 8.88 10.20
C ALA A 65 -22.97 10.17 9.66
N SER A 66 -23.26 11.06 10.60
CA SER A 66 -23.95 12.34 10.42
C SER A 66 -23.36 13.17 9.29
N SER A 67 -24.13 13.39 8.24
CA SER A 67 -23.93 14.48 7.29
C SER A 67 -24.16 15.83 8.00
N ASN A 68 -23.10 16.45 8.54
CA ASN A 68 -22.98 17.92 8.68
C ASN A 68 -21.59 18.35 9.21
N GLU A 69 -20.58 18.43 8.33
CA GLU A 69 -19.51 19.45 8.25
C GLU A 69 -18.59 19.07 7.09
N LEU A 70 -19.05 19.33 5.86
CA LEU A 70 -18.15 19.41 4.71
C LEU A 70 -17.56 20.82 4.76
N SER A 71 -16.36 21.01 5.30
CA SER A 71 -15.80 22.37 5.38
C SER A 71 -14.28 22.41 5.32
N LEU A 72 -13.77 22.82 4.16
CA LEU A 72 -12.52 23.56 3.91
C LEU A 72 -11.20 22.85 4.21
N THR A 73 -11.12 21.92 5.16
CA THR A 73 -9.85 21.27 5.54
C THR A 73 -9.45 20.15 4.58
N GLU A 74 -10.41 19.40 4.02
CA GLU A 74 -10.11 18.30 3.09
C GLU A 74 -9.64 18.81 1.73
N GLU A 75 -10.19 19.91 1.22
CA GLU A 75 -9.80 20.53 -0.05
C GLU A 75 -8.38 21.10 -0.01
N GLU A 76 -7.99 21.71 1.12
CA GLU A 76 -6.63 22.23 1.34
C GLU A 76 -5.60 21.10 1.45
N GLU A 77 -5.94 19.99 2.12
CA GLU A 77 -5.08 18.80 2.20
C GLU A 77 -4.93 18.10 0.85
N GLU A 78 -6.00 18.04 0.04
CA GLU A 78 -5.97 17.44 -1.30
C GLU A 78 -5.10 18.26 -2.27
N GLU A 79 -5.19 19.59 -2.25
CA GLU A 79 -4.27 20.47 -2.99
C GLU A 79 -2.81 20.32 -2.55
N ASP A 80 -2.55 20.05 -1.27
CA ASP A 80 -1.20 19.92 -0.72
C ASP A 80 -0.58 18.54 -1.04
N ILE A 81 -1.39 17.48 -1.17
CA ILE A 81 -0.95 16.17 -1.70
C ILE A 81 -0.62 16.27 -3.19
N LEU A 82 -1.42 17.00 -3.96
CA LEU A 82 -1.20 17.20 -5.41
C LEU A 82 0.07 17.99 -5.74
N LYS A 83 0.66 18.70 -4.76
CA LYS A 83 1.95 19.39 -4.90
C LYS A 83 3.16 18.48 -4.71
N GLU A 84 3.00 17.32 -4.09
CA GLU A 84 4.08 16.35 -3.93
C GLU A 84 4.40 15.68 -5.27
N PRO A 85 5.69 15.50 -5.61
CA PRO A 85 6.05 14.75 -6.81
C PRO A 85 5.60 13.30 -6.66
N ILE A 86 5.06 12.74 -7.75
CA ILE A 86 4.77 11.30 -7.81
C ILE A 86 6.08 10.53 -7.52
N PRO A 87 6.07 9.56 -6.59
CA PRO A 87 7.23 8.76 -6.29
C PRO A 87 7.77 8.01 -7.52
N PRO A 88 9.06 7.61 -7.52
CA PRO A 88 9.59 6.77 -8.58
C PRO A 88 8.78 5.47 -8.69
N LEU A 89 8.61 4.97 -9.91
CA LEU A 89 7.79 3.79 -10.21
C LEU A 89 8.22 2.58 -9.38
N GLU A 90 9.52 2.42 -9.15
CA GLU A 90 10.09 1.34 -8.35
C GLU A 90 9.52 1.33 -6.93
N ALA A 91 9.32 2.49 -6.31
CA ALA A 91 8.76 2.56 -4.97
C ALA A 91 7.26 2.19 -4.96
N LEU A 92 6.52 2.58 -5.99
CA LEU A 92 5.12 2.19 -6.16
C LEU A 92 4.98 0.68 -6.39
N LEU A 93 5.89 0.08 -7.16
CA LEU A 93 5.94 -1.36 -7.38
C LEU A 93 6.31 -2.13 -6.11
N ILE A 94 7.22 -1.60 -5.28
CA ILE A 94 7.56 -2.19 -3.98
C ILE A 94 6.35 -2.14 -3.04
N HIS A 95 5.64 -1.02 -2.99
CA HIS A 95 4.41 -0.89 -2.22
C HIS A 95 3.41 -2.00 -2.58
N ASP A 96 3.09 -2.13 -3.86
CA ASP A 96 2.14 -3.13 -4.35
C ASP A 96 2.62 -4.57 -4.09
N ALA A 97 3.92 -4.83 -4.17
CA ALA A 97 4.50 -6.14 -3.86
C ALA A 97 4.36 -6.50 -2.37
N ILE A 98 4.62 -5.54 -1.47
CA ILE A 98 4.44 -5.73 -0.03
C ILE A 98 2.95 -5.95 0.29
N PHE A 99 2.07 -5.17 -0.33
CA PHE A 99 0.64 -5.29 -0.14
C PHE A 99 0.14 -6.68 -0.55
N LEU A 100 0.46 -7.14 -1.77
CA LEU A 100 0.12 -8.49 -2.23
C LEU A 100 0.67 -9.61 -1.34
N PHE A 101 1.90 -9.44 -0.86
CA PHE A 101 2.53 -10.43 0.01
C PHE A 101 1.86 -10.46 1.39
N SER A 102 1.50 -9.29 1.94
CA SER A 102 0.73 -9.16 3.17
C SER A 102 -0.63 -9.86 3.05
N GLU A 103 -1.34 -9.65 1.93
CA GLU A 103 -2.60 -10.36 1.63
C GLU A 103 -2.41 -11.88 1.69
N ALA A 104 -1.35 -12.38 1.05
CA ALA A 104 -1.06 -13.81 1.05
C ALA A 104 -0.78 -14.35 2.45
N LEU A 105 -0.03 -13.61 3.28
CA LEU A 105 0.25 -14.02 4.65
C LEU A 105 -1.01 -13.99 5.53
N HIS A 106 -1.87 -12.99 5.34
CA HIS A 106 -3.09 -12.84 6.12
C HIS A 106 -4.11 -13.93 5.81
N ASN A 107 -4.29 -14.28 4.53
CA ASN A 107 -5.27 -15.27 4.09
C ASN A 107 -4.80 -16.72 4.26
N LEU A 108 -3.50 -16.95 4.45
CA LEU A 108 -2.93 -18.27 4.70
C LEU A 108 -2.74 -18.47 6.20
N ASP A 109 -3.83 -18.78 6.92
CA ASP A 109 -3.90 -18.90 8.39
C ASP A 109 -2.86 -19.82 9.07
N LEU A 110 -2.15 -20.68 8.32
CA LEU A 110 -1.19 -21.66 8.86
C LEU A 110 0.13 -21.66 8.09
N LEU A 111 1.00 -20.70 8.40
CA LEU A 111 2.37 -20.65 7.89
C LEU A 111 3.37 -21.12 8.95
N THR A 112 4.22 -22.09 8.59
CA THR A 112 5.30 -22.55 9.47
C THR A 112 6.60 -21.86 9.09
N ILE A 113 7.06 -20.89 9.88
CA ILE A 113 8.35 -20.24 9.60
C ILE A 113 9.49 -21.28 9.70
N LYS A 114 10.28 -21.40 8.63
CA LYS A 114 11.38 -22.37 8.52
C LYS A 114 12.66 -21.65 8.12
N GLN A 115 13.74 -21.93 8.86
CA GLN A 115 15.08 -21.55 8.41
C GLN A 115 15.50 -22.45 7.25
N VAL A 116 15.95 -21.86 6.16
CA VAL A 116 16.48 -22.56 4.99
C VAL A 116 18.01 -22.46 4.98
N ASP A 117 18.66 -23.51 4.49
CA ASP A 117 20.12 -23.58 4.33
C ASP A 117 20.44 -23.89 2.86
N CYS A 118 21.37 -23.11 2.30
CA CYS A 118 21.88 -23.25 0.94
C CYS A 118 22.46 -24.64 0.65
N GLU A 119 23.00 -25.35 1.65
CA GLU A 119 23.59 -26.69 1.48
C GLU A 119 22.53 -27.79 1.38
N THR A 120 21.37 -27.60 2.00
CA THR A 120 20.40 -28.68 2.22
C THR A 120 19.45 -28.93 1.04
N HIS A 121 19.53 -28.14 -0.03
CA HIS A 121 18.62 -28.18 -1.19
C HIS A 121 17.13 -28.30 -0.82
N SER A 122 16.76 -27.85 0.39
CA SER A 122 15.41 -27.99 0.93
C SER A 122 14.70 -26.64 0.90
N GLY A 123 13.50 -26.62 0.32
CA GLY A 123 12.66 -25.44 0.25
C GLY A 123 11.87 -25.18 1.53
N TRP A 124 11.18 -24.04 1.56
CA TRP A 124 10.17 -23.76 2.55
C TRP A 124 8.82 -24.35 2.12
N ASP A 125 8.28 -25.26 2.92
CA ASP A 125 7.07 -26.03 2.57
C ASP A 125 5.85 -25.14 2.33
N SER A 126 5.69 -24.07 3.12
CA SER A 126 4.58 -23.11 2.95
C SER A 126 4.80 -22.13 1.79
N GLY A 127 6.01 -22.06 1.23
CA GLY A 127 6.35 -21.14 0.15
C GLY A 127 5.52 -21.35 -1.12
N TYR A 128 5.18 -22.62 -1.43
CA TYR A 128 4.32 -22.93 -2.59
C TYR A 128 2.91 -22.36 -2.42
N SER A 129 2.33 -22.46 -1.21
CA SER A 129 1.00 -21.91 -0.93
C SER A 129 0.99 -20.39 -1.10
N ILE A 130 2.02 -19.70 -0.62
CA ILE A 130 2.16 -18.25 -0.77
C ILE A 130 2.25 -17.84 -2.23
N VAL A 131 3.18 -18.45 -2.99
CA VAL A 131 3.35 -18.12 -4.41
C VAL A 131 2.08 -18.43 -5.21
N ASN A 132 1.40 -19.53 -4.92
CA ASN A 132 0.14 -19.88 -5.59
C ASN A 132 -0.98 -18.90 -5.24
N PHE A 133 -1.11 -18.49 -3.98
CA PHE A 133 -2.05 -17.45 -3.59
C PHE A 133 -1.78 -16.17 -4.37
N MET A 134 -0.54 -15.65 -4.32
CA MET A 134 -0.17 -14.42 -5.03
C MET A 134 -0.44 -14.47 -6.54
N LYS A 135 -0.25 -15.64 -7.18
CA LYS A 135 -0.54 -15.83 -8.60
C LYS A 135 -2.04 -15.81 -8.93
N MET A 136 -2.87 -16.32 -8.03
CA MET A 136 -4.31 -16.43 -8.21
C MET A 136 -5.06 -15.19 -7.75
N SER A 137 -4.45 -14.39 -6.87
CA SER A 137 -5.02 -13.15 -6.36
C SER A 137 -4.97 -12.03 -7.40
N GLN A 138 -5.97 -11.17 -7.30
CA GLN A 138 -6.07 -9.95 -8.09
C GLN A 138 -6.25 -8.79 -7.11
N ILE A 139 -5.33 -7.84 -7.11
CA ILE A 139 -5.39 -6.66 -6.23
C ILE A 139 -5.36 -5.38 -7.06
N SER A 140 -6.06 -4.35 -6.59
CA SER A 140 -5.96 -3.00 -7.14
C SER A 140 -4.85 -2.25 -6.40
N GLY A 141 -3.64 -2.29 -6.94
CA GLY A 141 -2.48 -1.58 -6.39
C GLY A 141 -2.37 -0.14 -6.89
N ILE A 142 -1.39 0.60 -6.37
CA ILE A 142 -1.10 1.98 -6.78
C ILE A 142 -0.64 2.04 -8.24
N SER A 143 0.07 1.01 -8.68
CA SER A 143 0.46 0.86 -10.09
C SER A 143 -0.70 0.40 -10.99
N GLY A 144 -1.91 0.27 -10.47
CA GLY A 144 -3.09 -0.26 -11.15
C GLY A 144 -3.30 -1.74 -10.85
N LEU A 145 -3.99 -2.43 -11.75
CA LEU A 145 -4.31 -3.85 -11.59
C LEU A 145 -3.06 -4.71 -11.45
N VAL A 146 -2.92 -5.44 -10.35
CA VAL A 146 -1.88 -6.45 -10.14
C VAL A 146 -2.53 -7.82 -10.26
N LYS A 147 -2.20 -8.50 -11.34
CA LYS A 147 -2.71 -9.84 -11.69
C LYS A 147 -1.61 -10.58 -12.43
N PHE A 148 -1.51 -11.89 -12.21
CA PHE A 148 -0.49 -12.72 -12.82
C PHE A 148 -1.10 -13.82 -13.68
N ASP A 149 -0.32 -14.28 -14.66
CA ASP A 149 -0.59 -15.54 -15.33
C ASP A 149 -0.13 -16.75 -14.50
N HIS A 150 -0.42 -17.94 -15.00
CA HIS A 150 -0.01 -19.20 -14.38
C HIS A 150 1.52 -19.34 -14.23
N GLN A 151 2.32 -18.67 -15.06
CA GLN A 151 3.77 -18.69 -14.97
C GLN A 151 4.29 -17.72 -13.89
N GLY A 152 3.49 -16.72 -13.52
CA GLY A 152 3.84 -15.68 -12.54
C GLY A 152 4.29 -14.37 -13.17
N PHE A 153 4.00 -14.15 -14.46
CA PHE A 153 4.21 -12.85 -15.10
C PHE A 153 2.99 -11.97 -14.91
N ARG A 154 3.20 -10.68 -14.60
CA ARG A 154 2.10 -9.72 -14.48
C ARG A 154 1.44 -9.52 -15.84
N THR A 155 0.12 -9.63 -15.88
CA THR A 155 -0.71 -9.50 -17.10
C THR A 155 -1.79 -8.42 -16.92
N ASP A 156 -2.54 -8.13 -17.99
CA ASP A 156 -3.63 -7.14 -18.00
C ASP A 156 -3.19 -5.72 -17.56
N ILE A 157 -1.97 -5.34 -17.95
CA ILE A 157 -1.37 -4.04 -17.63
C ILE A 157 -1.94 -2.95 -18.54
N SER A 158 -2.41 -1.86 -17.94
CA SER A 158 -2.80 -0.64 -18.66
C SER A 158 -1.66 0.39 -18.59
N LEU A 159 -1.31 0.97 -19.74
CA LEU A 159 -0.28 1.99 -19.85
C LEU A 159 -0.89 3.27 -20.39
N ASP A 160 -0.71 4.36 -19.65
CA ASP A 160 -1.16 5.68 -20.07
C ASP A 160 -0.09 6.34 -20.94
N VAL A 161 -0.51 6.81 -22.12
CA VAL A 161 0.35 7.62 -22.99
C VAL A 161 0.16 9.08 -22.62
N ILE A 162 1.24 9.68 -22.12
CA ILE A 162 1.28 11.11 -21.78
C ILE A 162 2.07 11.89 -22.82
N GLU A 163 1.63 13.11 -23.08
CA GLU A 163 2.25 14.05 -24.00
C GLU A 163 2.63 15.33 -23.24
N LEU A 164 3.83 15.86 -23.52
CA LEU A 164 4.26 17.14 -23.00
C LEU A 164 3.86 18.24 -24.00
N THR A 165 3.00 19.15 -23.56
CA THR A 165 2.52 20.29 -24.34
C THR A 165 3.01 21.61 -23.74
N GLU A 166 2.81 22.73 -24.44
CA GLU A 166 3.12 24.07 -23.90
C GLU A 166 2.33 24.41 -22.62
N LYS A 167 1.19 23.74 -22.39
CA LYS A 167 0.36 23.92 -21.19
C LYS A 167 0.74 22.97 -20.05
N GLY A 168 1.70 22.07 -20.27
CA GLY A 168 2.10 21.03 -19.32
C GLY A 168 1.88 19.61 -19.85
N ILE A 169 1.96 18.64 -18.94
CA ILE A 169 1.76 17.22 -19.24
C ILE A 169 0.25 16.93 -19.38
N SER A 170 -0.15 16.26 -20.45
CA SER A 170 -1.53 15.84 -20.69
C SER A 170 -1.61 14.37 -21.09
N LYS A 171 -2.61 13.66 -20.58
CA LYS A 171 -2.95 12.29 -21.03
C LYS A 171 -3.64 12.34 -22.39
N ARG A 172 -3.31 11.39 -23.27
CA ARG A 172 -3.89 11.28 -24.61
C ARG A 172 -5.10 10.36 -24.64
#